data_AF-A0A1Q9NE76-F1
#
_entry.id   AF-A0A1Q9NE76-F1
#
_cell.length_a   1.000
_cell.length_b   1.000
_cell.length_c   1.000
_cell.angle_alpha   90.00
_cell.angle_beta   90.00
_cell.angle_gamma   90.00
#
_symmetry.space_group_name_H-M   'P 1'
#
loop_
_entity.id
_entity.type
_entity.pdbx_description
1 polymer ?
#
loop_
_entity_poly.entity_id
_entity_poly.type
_entity_poly.pdbx_seq_one_letter_code
_entity_poly.pdbx_strand_id
1 'polypeptide(L)' 'MADDFFSYNSGQDILIGKQTNLTIRRDEIVRGRIVVVGLQRNAIRVGVTMRQPGLGKMEWIEAWKSGITEKREASA' A
#
# COMPACT_ATOMS: atom_id res chain seq x y z
N MET A 1 -9.14 -5.44 0.97
CA MET A 1 -8.34 -4.20 1.11
C MET A 1 -7.44 -4.10 -0.11
N ALA A 2 -7.45 -2.94 -0.77
CA ALA A 2 -6.51 -2.51 -1.80
C ALA A 2 -6.88 -2.74 -3.29
N ASP A 3 -8.11 -2.48 -3.70
CA ASP A 3 -8.29 -1.96 -5.08
C ASP A 3 -8.77 -0.52 -5.00
N ASP A 4 -7.87 0.36 -4.58
CA ASP A 4 -8.14 1.79 -4.51
C ASP A 4 -7.23 2.57 -5.47
N PHE A 5 -7.80 3.61 -6.06
CA PHE A 5 -7.08 4.57 -6.88
C PHE A 5 -6.56 5.69 -6.01
N PHE A 6 -5.24 5.85 -5.96
CA PHE A 6 -4.62 6.96 -5.27
C PHE A 6 -4.52 8.18 -6.19
N SER A 7 -4.94 9.33 -5.68
CA SER A 7 -4.72 10.64 -6.27
C SER A 7 -3.57 11.33 -5.54
N TYR A 8 -2.68 11.96 -6.29
CA TYR A 8 -1.59 12.76 -5.71
C TYR A 8 -2.07 14.20 -5.46
N ASN A 9 -1.85 14.71 -4.25
CA ASN A 9 -2.03 16.12 -3.92
C ASN A 9 -0.66 16.80 -3.84
N SER A 10 -0.34 17.62 -4.85
CA SER A 10 0.95 18.31 -4.96
C SER A 10 1.18 19.39 -3.90
N GLY A 11 0.13 19.93 -3.29
CA GLY A 11 0.27 20.97 -2.26
C GLY A 11 0.71 20.44 -0.89
N GLN A 12 0.49 19.15 -0.64
CA GLN A 12 0.78 18.53 0.66
C GLN A 12 1.72 17.32 0.56
N ASP A 13 2.13 16.94 -0.65
CA ASP A 13 2.93 15.74 -0.92
C ASP A 13 2.31 14.45 -0.35
N ILE A 14 0.98 14.31 -0.52
CA ILE A 14 0.19 13.18 0.00
C ILE A 14 -0.46 12.42 -1.17
N LEU A 15 -0.44 11.09 -1.07
CA LEU A 15 -1.27 10.19 -1.87
C LEU A 15 -2.54 9.85 -1.10
N ILE A 16 -3.70 10.13 -1.68
CA ILE A 16 -5.01 9.90 -1.06
C ILE A 16 -5.79 8.87 -1.89
N GLY A 17 -6.21 7.78 -1.27
CA GLY A 17 -7.09 6.78 -1.85
C GLY A 17 -8.50 7.32 -2.03
N LYS A 18 -9.05 7.22 -3.24
CA LYS A 18 -10.36 7.80 -3.58
C LYS A 18 -11.53 7.11 -2.89
N GLN A 19 -11.44 5.80 -2.64
CA GLN A 19 -12.54 5.03 -2.06
C GLN A 19 -12.35 4.79 -0.56
N THR A 20 -11.12 4.56 -0.13
CA THR A 20 -10.79 4.16 1.24
C THR A 20 -10.38 5.34 2.12
N ASN A 21 -10.16 6.53 1.54
CA ASN A 21 -9.58 7.70 2.20
C ASN A 21 -8.26 7.41 2.92
N LEU A 22 -7.58 6.32 2.54
CA LEU A 22 -6.28 5.98 3.06
C LEU A 22 -5.25 6.97 2.52
N THR A 23 -4.35 7.43 3.40
CA THR A 23 -3.36 8.43 3.06
C THR A 23 -1.95 7.91 3.24
N ILE A 24 -1.07 8.24 2.30
CA ILE A 24 0.36 7.96 2.38
C ILE A 24 1.08 9.29 2.22
N ARG A 25 1.95 9.60 3.18
CA ARG A 25 2.77 10.83 3.17
C ARG A 25 4.22 10.52 2.80
N ARG A 26 4.97 11.56 2.47
CA ARG A 26 6.43 11.47 2.37
C ARG A 26 7.00 10.95 3.71
N ASP A 27 8.06 10.15 3.63
CA ASP A 27 8.78 9.52 4.75
C ASP A 27 8.05 8.40 5.51
N GLU A 28 6.89 7.94 5.03
CA GLU A 28 6.21 6.78 5.61
C GLU A 28 6.72 5.45 5.05
N ILE A 29 6.79 4.43 5.92
CA ILE A 29 7.21 3.08 5.55
C ILE A 29 6.01 2.30 5.02
N VAL A 30 6.15 1.78 3.81
CA VAL A 30 5.15 0.96 3.14
C VAL A 30 5.75 -0.38 2.72
N ARG A 31 4.90 -1.41 2.70
CA ARG A 31 5.21 -2.69 2.09
C ARG A 31 4.56 -2.75 0.71
N GLY A 32 5.37 -2.77 -0.33
CA GLY A 32 4.93 -2.94 -1.71
C GLY A 32 5.50 -4.21 -2.33
N ARG A 33 4.90 -4.64 -3.45
CA ARG A 33 5.43 -5.71 -4.30
C ARG A 33 5.96 -5.13 -5.59
N ILE A 34 7.19 -5.51 -5.94
CA ILE A 34 7.77 -5.19 -7.25
C ILE A 34 7.02 -6.01 -8.31
N VAL A 35 6.47 -5.32 -9.31
CA VAL A 35 5.73 -5.93 -10.43
C VAL A 35 6.46 -5.80 -11.74
N VAL A 36 7.20 -4.71 -11.93
CA VAL A 36 7.96 -4.45 -13.15
C VAL A 36 9.31 -3.90 -12.77
N VAL A 37 10.36 -4.39 -13.43
CA VAL A 37 11.70 -3.81 -13.36
C VAL A 37 12.16 -3.56 -14.78
N GLY A 38 12.47 -2.29 -15.08
CA GLY A 38 13.04 -1.86 -16.34
C GLY A 38 14.46 -1.36 -16.12
N LEU A 39 15.42 -1.95 -16.83
CA LEU A 39 16.81 -1.47 -16.84
C LEU A 39 17.06 -0.72 -18.15
N GLN A 40 17.44 0.55 -18.03
CA GLN A 40 17.94 1.38 -19.12
C GLN A 40 19.42 1.70 -18.86
N ARG A 41 20.19 2.07 -19.89
CA ARG A 41 21.65 2.32 -19.75
C ARG A 41 22.02 3.23 -18.58
N ASN A 42 21.19 4.24 -18.29
CA ASN A 42 21.47 5.25 -17.26
C ASN A 42 20.39 5.31 -16.17
N ALA A 43 19.38 4.42 -16.17
CA ALA A 43 18.28 4.51 -15.21
C ALA A 43 17.63 3.15 -14.95
N ILE A 44 17.26 2.90 -13.70
CA ILE A 44 16.45 1.75 -13.30
C ILE A 44 15.07 2.27 -12.94
N ARG A 45 14.03 1.72 -13.58
CA ARG A 45 12.64 1.99 -13.25
C ARG A 45 12.04 0.78 -12.56
N VAL A 46 11.53 0.97 -11.35
CA VAL A 46 10.87 -0.07 -10.58
C VAL A 46 9.40 0.29 -10.44
N GLY A 47 8.53 -0.50 -11.05
CA GLY A 47 7.09 -0.44 -10.83
C GLY A 47 6.72 -1.26 -9.59
N VAL A 48 6.07 -0.62 -8.63
CA VAL A 48 5.63 -1.25 -7.36
C VAL A 48 4.11 -1.18 -7.26
N THR A 49 3.49 -2.23 -6.70
CA THR A 49 2.06 -2.26 -6.39
C THR A 49 1.81 -2.45 -4.89
N MET A 50 0.73 -1.86 -4.40
CA MET A 50 0.18 -2.08 -3.06
C MET A 50 -1.24 -2.66 -3.12
N ARG A 51 -1.71 -3.08 -4.31
CA ARG A 51 -3.10 -3.51 -4.53
C ARG A 51 -3.45 -4.94 -4.10
N GLN A 52 -2.58 -5.59 -3.32
CA GLN A 52 -2.74 -6.99 -2.93
C GLN A 52 -2.92 -7.08 -1.41
N PRO A 53 -3.62 -8.13 -0.91
CA PRO A 53 -3.75 -8.34 0.53
C PRO A 53 -2.39 -8.40 1.23
N GLY A 54 -2.29 -7.78 2.41
CA GLY A 54 -1.05 -7.73 3.20
C GLY A 54 0.01 -6.74 2.71
N LEU A 55 -0.32 -5.86 1.76
CA LEU A 55 0.50 -4.75 1.30
C LEU A 55 -0.11 -3.40 1.72
N GLY A 56 0.70 -2.33 1.67
CA GLY A 56 0.32 -0.99 2.05
C GLY A 56 1.15 -0.44 3.21
N LYS A 57 0.64 0.61 3.86
CA LYS A 57 1.28 1.18 5.05
C LYS A 57 1.30 0.16 6.19
N MET A 58 2.35 0.20 7.01
CA MET A 58 2.52 -0.75 8.12
C MET A 58 1.32 -0.78 9.08
N GLU A 59 0.75 0.37 9.40
CA GLU A 59 -0.47 0.51 10.21
C GLU A 59 -1.66 -0.27 9.65
N TRP A 60 -1.83 -0.27 8.33
CA TRP A 60 -2.96 -0.96 7.67
C TRP A 60 -2.75 -2.47 7.70
N ILE A 61 -1.51 -2.91 7.57
CA ILE A 61 -1.15 -4.33 7.61
C ILE A 61 -1.36 -4.88 9.03
N GLU A 62 -1.03 -4.10 10.06
CA GLU A 62 -1.28 -4.48 11.46
C GLU A 62 -2.77 -4.59 11.74
N ALA A 63 -3.57 -3.58 11.37
CA ALA A 63 -5.02 -3.63 11.51
C ALA A 63 -5.65 -4.83 10.78
N TRP A 64 -5.17 -5.13 9.57
CA TRP A 64 -5.62 -6.29 8.78
C TRP A 64 -5.26 -7.62 9.45
N LYS A 65 -4.06 -7.73 10.03
CA LYS A 65 -3.64 -8.94 10.76
C LYS A 65 -4.50 -9.16 12.00
N SER A 66 -4.78 -8.12 12.80
CA SER A 66 -5.61 -8.24 14.00
C SER A 66 -7.01 -8.77 13.67
N GLY A 67 -7.65 -8.24 12.63
CA GLY A 67 -8.98 -8.71 12.21
C GLY A 67 -8.99 -10.13 11.62
N ILE A 68 -7.84 -10.65 11.16
CA ILE A 68 -7.71 -12.07 10.75
C ILE A 68 -7.57 -12.97 11.96
N THR A 69 -6.81 -12.55 12.98
CA THR A 69 -6.64 -13.32 14.22
C THR A 69 -7.99 -13.54 14.90
N GLU A 70 -8.80 -12.48 15.05
CA GLU A 70 -10.15 -12.58 15.65
C GLU A 70 -11.07 -13.52 14.87
N LYS A 71 -11.02 -13.52 13.53
CA LYS A 71 -11.83 -14.43 12.70
C LYS A 71 -11.40 -15.90 12.82
N ARG A 72 -10.10 -16.15 13.02
CA ARG A 72 -9.57 -17.51 13.20
C ARG A 72 -9.95 -18.07 14.57
N GLU A 73 -9.91 -17.25 15.61
CA GLU A 73 -10.33 -17.64 16.96
C GLU A 73 -11.85 -17.85 17.08
N ALA A 74 -12.66 -17.04 16.39
CA ALA A 74 -14.11 -17.21 16.36
C ALA A 74 -14.59 -18.42 15.53
N SER A 75 -13.71 -19.04 14.73
CA SER A 75 -14.01 -20.22 13.90
C SER A 75 -13.44 -21.52 14.47
N ALA A 76 -12.76 -21.45 15.62
CA ALA A 76 -12.16 -22.58 16.34
C ALA A 76 -12.99 -22.88 17.61
#